data_AF-W8F9Y7-F1
#
_entry.id   AF-W8F9Y7-F1
#
_cell.length_a   1.000
_cell.length_b   1.000
_cell.length_c   1.000
_cell.angle_alpha   90.00
_cell.angle_beta   90.00
_cell.angle_gamma   90.00
#
_symmetry.space_group_name_H-M   'P 1'
#
loop_
_entity.id
_entity.type
_entity.pdbx_description
1 polymer ?
#
loop_
_entity_poly.entity_id
_entity_poly.type
_entity_poly.pdbx_seq_one_letter_code
_entity_poly.pdbx_strand_id
1 'polypeptide(L)'
;MKSNLFFVAALLVSGSAFAQNNSQTSTSYGNRNRVTVTQNGRDNTAVARQNDAAANGGGSSGNNNQVSQTQTGSQHTARTDQAGNAQRAVQTQESDVSRGGNNATIRQGLGGVGSTGNYASQSQGGFSLNASIEQRSSYNTATQTQGGRNSSASIVQSGGNDNLATQQQSSYSLAVATQQGARNKSLQQQSGELGKQAMATVRQVGNSNEATQLQQVTIDRTTATITQQGDFNGARQTQLGAAEATATQTGNYNTATQQQSTVYGSATATLTQTGSRNTATQTQDQLYYSGTATATQTGNNNTATQTQTRTAFVSASITQQGNRNTATQTQESGFSQAIIEQKGNRNVAVQEQRLGSSNYGYISQDSESGGNYARQRQLGGGNDARTYQTTGDNRSDILQRGNDNQATVRQD
;
A
#
# COMPACT_ATOMS: atom_id res chain seq x y z
N MET A 1 80.17 16.20 -36.49
CA MET A 1 79.12 15.16 -36.39
C MET A 1 79.01 14.71 -34.94
N LYS A 2 77.78 14.47 -34.46
CA LYS A 2 77.34 14.08 -33.09
C LYS A 2 77.16 15.28 -32.14
N SER A 3 76.13 15.40 -31.31
CA SER A 3 74.84 14.73 -31.13
C SER A 3 74.12 15.52 -30.02
N ASN A 4 72.81 15.73 -30.15
CA ASN A 4 71.94 16.31 -29.12
C ASN A 4 71.99 15.52 -27.80
N LEU A 5 71.88 16.21 -26.65
CA LEU A 5 71.05 15.75 -25.53
C LEU A 5 70.74 16.90 -24.54
N PHE A 6 69.58 17.54 -24.69
CA PHE A 6 68.97 18.34 -23.62
C PHE A 6 68.25 17.37 -22.68
N PHE A 7 68.74 17.23 -21.44
CA PHE A 7 68.08 16.48 -20.39
C PHE A 7 67.04 17.38 -19.72
N VAL A 8 65.75 17.18 -20.02
CA VAL A 8 64.66 17.73 -19.23
C VAL A 8 64.39 16.76 -18.09
N ALA A 9 64.76 17.14 -16.87
CA ALA A 9 64.39 16.43 -15.65
C ALA A 9 62.88 16.64 -15.41
N ALA A 10 62.06 15.65 -15.77
CA ALA A 10 60.69 15.57 -15.32
C ALA A 10 60.69 15.16 -13.83
N LEU A 11 60.50 16.15 -12.95
CA LEU A 11 60.26 15.93 -11.54
C LEU A 11 58.92 15.19 -11.40
N LEU A 12 58.96 13.90 -11.07
CA LEU A 12 57.79 13.10 -10.70
C LEU A 12 57.15 13.72 -9.46
N VAL A 13 55.98 14.36 -9.63
CA VAL A 13 55.04 14.56 -8.52
C VAL A 13 54.32 13.22 -8.33
N SER A 14 54.71 12.48 -7.28
CA SER A 14 53.96 11.34 -6.77
C SER A 14 52.68 11.82 -6.09
N GLY A 15 51.67 12.13 -6.91
CA GLY A 15 50.29 12.24 -6.42
C GLY A 15 49.84 10.86 -5.92
N SER A 16 49.45 10.79 -4.66
CA SER A 16 48.78 9.63 -4.07
C SER A 16 47.53 9.28 -4.87
N ALA A 17 47.64 8.30 -5.76
CA ALA A 17 46.48 7.70 -6.40
C ALA A 17 45.71 6.90 -5.32
N PHE A 18 44.62 7.49 -4.80
CA PHE A 18 43.62 6.70 -4.09
C PHE A 18 43.01 5.72 -5.10
N ALA A 19 43.43 4.46 -5.08
CA ALA A 19 42.77 3.40 -5.82
C ALA A 19 41.31 3.29 -5.33
N GLN A 20 40.37 3.65 -6.19
CA GLN A 20 38.95 3.43 -5.97
C GLN A 20 38.67 1.95 -6.21
N ASN A 21 38.35 1.22 -5.13
CA ASN A 21 38.18 -0.23 -5.19
C ASN A 21 36.76 -0.63 -5.64
N ASN A 22 36.31 -0.12 -6.80
CA ASN A 22 34.99 -0.42 -7.35
C ASN A 22 35.04 -1.71 -8.20
N SER A 23 34.02 -2.55 -8.09
CA SER A 23 33.87 -3.78 -8.85
C SER A 23 32.68 -3.66 -9.81
N GLN A 24 32.90 -3.92 -11.10
CA GLN A 24 31.85 -4.00 -12.11
C GLN A 24 31.89 -5.39 -12.78
N THR A 25 30.74 -6.04 -12.91
CA THR A 25 30.56 -7.23 -13.75
C THR A 25 29.38 -7.03 -14.69
N SER A 26 29.62 -7.08 -15.99
CA SER A 26 28.55 -6.97 -17.00
C SER A 26 28.61 -8.13 -17.98
N THR A 27 27.49 -8.84 -18.16
CA THR A 27 27.33 -9.89 -19.17
C THR A 27 26.14 -9.56 -20.05
N SER A 28 26.34 -9.45 -21.36
CA SER A 28 25.27 -9.18 -22.33
C SER A 28 25.29 -10.19 -23.46
N TYR A 29 24.20 -10.95 -23.59
CA TYR A 29 24.00 -11.89 -24.69
C TYR A 29 22.74 -11.49 -25.49
N GLY A 30 22.86 -11.31 -26.82
CA GLY A 30 21.79 -10.84 -27.71
C GLY A 30 22.17 -9.61 -28.55
N ASN A 31 21.26 -9.10 -29.38
CA ASN A 31 21.46 -7.94 -30.26
C ASN A 31 20.96 -6.61 -29.65
N ARG A 32 21.69 -5.51 -29.87
CA ARG A 32 21.33 -4.12 -29.48
C ARG A 32 21.09 -3.90 -27.97
N ASN A 33 21.74 -4.68 -27.12
CA ASN A 33 21.72 -4.44 -25.68
C ASN A 33 22.61 -3.25 -25.31
N ARG A 34 22.20 -2.48 -24.30
CA ARG A 34 22.97 -1.35 -23.74
C ARG A 34 23.10 -1.50 -22.24
N VAL A 35 24.35 -1.55 -21.76
CA VAL A 35 24.68 -1.47 -20.34
C VAL A 35 25.48 -0.20 -20.12
N THR A 36 25.03 0.66 -19.23
CA THR A 36 25.75 1.85 -18.79
C THR A 36 25.91 1.76 -17.27
N VAL A 37 27.16 1.73 -16.80
CA VAL A 37 27.50 1.72 -15.38
C VAL A 37 28.37 2.93 -15.09
N THR A 38 28.04 3.68 -14.05
CA THR A 38 28.83 4.82 -13.57
C THR A 38 29.00 4.67 -12.06
N GLN A 39 30.23 4.50 -11.60
CA GLN A 39 30.57 4.34 -10.18
C GLN A 39 31.51 5.45 -9.75
N ASN A 40 31.04 6.36 -8.91
CA ASN A 40 31.81 7.44 -8.31
C ASN A 40 31.97 7.18 -6.80
N GLY A 41 33.18 6.85 -6.34
CA GLY A 41 33.49 6.60 -4.93
C GLY A 41 34.35 5.35 -4.69
N ARG A 42 34.25 4.70 -3.52
CA ARG A 42 35.08 3.53 -3.13
C ARG A 42 34.22 2.30 -2.77
N ASP A 43 34.68 1.10 -3.07
CA ASP A 43 34.04 -0.19 -2.69
C ASP A 43 32.62 -0.40 -3.25
N ASN A 44 32.25 0.25 -4.36
CA ASN A 44 30.95 0.03 -5.00
C ASN A 44 30.99 -1.23 -5.89
N THR A 45 29.96 -2.07 -5.81
CA THR A 45 29.76 -3.25 -6.64
C THR A 45 28.55 -3.07 -7.56
N ALA A 46 28.76 -3.17 -8.87
CA ALA A 46 27.72 -3.14 -9.89
C ALA A 46 27.73 -4.45 -10.68
N VAL A 47 26.60 -5.15 -10.71
CA VAL A 47 26.40 -6.36 -11.51
C VAL A 47 25.23 -6.14 -12.46
N ALA A 48 25.49 -6.28 -13.76
CA ALA A 48 24.47 -6.23 -14.81
C ALA A 48 24.53 -7.52 -15.63
N ARG A 49 23.51 -8.38 -15.53
CA ARG A 49 23.40 -9.60 -16.34
C ARG A 49 22.19 -9.51 -17.24
N GLN A 50 22.43 -9.50 -18.54
CA GLN A 50 21.43 -9.68 -19.58
C GLN A 50 21.67 -11.08 -20.16
N ASN A 51 21.07 -12.08 -19.50
CA ASN A 51 21.30 -13.49 -19.80
C ASN A 51 20.20 -13.99 -20.73
N ASP A 52 20.53 -14.34 -21.97
CA ASP A 52 19.57 -15.06 -22.80
C ASP A 52 20.12 -15.87 -24.00
N ALA A 53 21.41 -16.27 -24.03
CA ALA A 53 21.89 -17.09 -25.15
C ALA A 53 22.24 -18.54 -24.78
N ALA A 54 22.78 -18.81 -23.59
CA ALA A 54 23.50 -20.08 -23.38
C ALA A 54 22.69 -21.20 -22.70
N ALA A 55 21.51 -20.94 -22.13
CA ALA A 55 20.81 -21.94 -21.32
C ALA A 55 19.74 -22.77 -22.06
N ASN A 56 19.26 -22.37 -23.24
CA ASN A 56 18.10 -23.01 -23.88
C ASN A 56 18.03 -22.98 -25.42
N GLY A 57 19.15 -22.80 -26.13
CA GLY A 57 19.26 -23.20 -27.54
C GLY A 57 18.24 -22.63 -28.56
N GLY A 58 17.81 -21.36 -28.47
CA GLY A 58 16.87 -20.76 -29.43
C GLY A 58 17.09 -19.27 -29.67
N GLY A 59 17.39 -18.88 -30.91
CA GLY A 59 17.90 -17.56 -31.30
C GLY A 59 16.91 -16.39 -31.38
N SER A 60 16.16 -16.06 -30.33
CA SER A 60 15.27 -14.85 -30.34
C SER A 60 15.06 -14.15 -29.01
N SER A 61 15.79 -14.53 -27.97
CA SER A 61 15.66 -14.00 -26.62
C SER A 61 16.89 -13.15 -26.26
N GLY A 62 16.72 -12.06 -25.48
CA GLY A 62 17.82 -11.18 -25.05
C GLY A 62 18.11 -9.92 -25.88
N ASN A 63 17.23 -9.45 -26.77
CA ASN A 63 17.46 -8.28 -27.64
C ASN A 63 16.92 -6.95 -27.06
N ASN A 64 17.57 -5.83 -27.36
CA ASN A 64 17.17 -4.46 -26.97
C ASN A 64 17.05 -4.20 -25.45
N ASN A 65 17.74 -4.98 -24.61
CA ASN A 65 17.70 -4.79 -23.17
C ASN A 65 18.59 -3.60 -22.76
N GLN A 66 18.11 -2.76 -21.85
CA GLN A 66 18.79 -1.57 -21.36
C GLN A 66 18.95 -1.61 -19.84
N VAL A 67 20.20 -1.49 -19.39
CA VAL A 67 20.56 -1.33 -17.98
C VAL A 67 21.33 -0.03 -17.80
N SER A 68 20.88 0.82 -16.89
CA SER A 68 21.62 2.00 -16.44
C SER A 68 21.81 1.91 -14.93
N GLN A 69 23.04 1.83 -14.46
CA GLN A 69 23.40 1.79 -13.04
C GLN A 69 24.31 2.97 -12.70
N THR A 70 23.88 3.83 -11.78
CA THR A 70 24.67 4.94 -11.26
C THR A 70 24.83 4.76 -9.75
N GLN A 71 26.08 4.70 -9.28
CA GLN A 71 26.41 4.59 -7.85
C GLN A 71 27.35 5.73 -7.47
N THR A 72 26.93 6.61 -6.57
CA THR A 72 27.76 7.73 -6.06
C THR A 72 27.86 7.61 -4.54
N GLY A 73 29.02 7.24 -4.00
CA GLY A 73 29.20 6.99 -2.56
C GLY A 73 30.14 5.82 -2.26
N SER A 74 30.00 5.16 -1.10
CA SER A 74 30.82 4.00 -0.73
C SER A 74 29.99 2.75 -0.39
N GLN A 75 30.53 1.55 -0.69
CA GLN A 75 29.94 0.23 -0.36
C GLN A 75 28.57 -0.09 -0.99
N HIS A 76 28.20 0.55 -2.10
CA HIS A 76 26.93 0.25 -2.78
C HIS A 76 26.94 -1.11 -3.47
N THR A 77 25.81 -1.83 -3.46
CA THR A 77 25.59 -3.00 -4.32
C THR A 77 24.37 -2.75 -5.22
N ALA A 78 24.59 -2.68 -6.52
CA ALA A 78 23.54 -2.62 -7.55
C ALA A 78 23.59 -3.90 -8.37
N ARG A 79 22.48 -4.65 -8.41
CA ARG A 79 22.35 -5.85 -9.23
C ARG A 79 21.13 -5.71 -10.14
N THR A 80 21.34 -5.94 -11.44
CA THR A 80 20.26 -6.07 -12.41
C THR A 80 20.42 -7.40 -13.16
N ASP A 81 19.38 -8.24 -13.13
CA ASP A 81 19.26 -9.43 -13.97
C ASP A 81 18.05 -9.27 -14.92
N GLN A 82 18.29 -9.29 -16.23
CA GLN A 82 17.25 -9.22 -17.26
C GLN A 82 17.30 -10.47 -18.14
N ALA A 83 16.14 -11.07 -18.36
CA ALA A 83 15.87 -12.08 -19.37
C ALA A 83 14.69 -11.63 -20.27
N GLY A 84 14.65 -12.10 -21.53
CA GLY A 84 13.67 -11.67 -22.52
C GLY A 84 14.12 -10.46 -23.36
N ASN A 85 13.17 -9.78 -24.01
CA ASN A 85 13.45 -8.69 -24.97
C ASN A 85 12.96 -7.33 -24.45
N ALA A 86 13.62 -6.24 -24.85
CA ALA A 86 13.20 -4.86 -24.58
C ALA A 86 12.96 -4.52 -23.09
N GLN A 87 13.68 -5.16 -22.19
CA GLN A 87 13.62 -4.86 -20.76
C GLN A 87 14.41 -3.58 -20.48
N ARG A 88 13.87 -2.67 -19.65
CA ARG A 88 14.57 -1.46 -19.21
C ARG A 88 14.66 -1.43 -17.69
N ALA A 89 15.88 -1.34 -17.18
CA ALA A 89 16.21 -1.22 -15.78
C ALA A 89 17.07 0.03 -15.53
N VAL A 90 16.66 0.86 -14.59
CA VAL A 90 17.42 2.03 -14.13
C VAL A 90 17.63 1.89 -12.62
N GLN A 91 18.87 1.92 -12.16
CA GLN A 91 19.22 1.93 -10.75
C GLN A 91 20.12 3.12 -10.45
N THR A 92 19.69 3.98 -9.54
CA THR A 92 20.50 5.10 -9.03
C THR A 92 20.64 4.95 -7.52
N GLN A 93 21.87 4.90 -7.03
CA GLN A 93 22.19 4.85 -5.61
C GLN A 93 23.12 6.01 -5.25
N GLU A 94 22.69 6.86 -4.34
CA GLU A 94 23.45 8.01 -3.84
C GLU A 94 23.59 7.88 -2.31
N SER A 95 24.83 7.90 -1.80
CA SER A 95 25.12 7.98 -0.37
C SER A 95 26.25 8.97 -0.09
N ASP A 96 26.26 9.49 1.13
CA ASP A 96 27.39 10.24 1.66
C ASP A 96 28.59 9.30 1.82
N VAL A 97 29.75 9.72 1.28
CA VAL A 97 31.01 8.97 1.12
C VAL A 97 31.54 8.30 2.41
N SER A 98 30.99 8.65 3.58
CA SER A 98 31.48 8.26 4.91
C SER A 98 30.61 7.25 5.70
N ARG A 99 29.40 6.90 5.26
CA ARG A 99 28.49 6.02 6.02
C ARG A 99 27.77 5.06 5.06
N GLY A 100 28.27 3.82 5.04
CA GLY A 100 28.28 2.79 3.98
C GLY A 100 27.13 2.60 2.97
N GLY A 101 26.81 1.33 2.71
CA GLY A 101 26.17 0.87 1.49
C GLY A 101 24.64 0.83 1.44
N ASN A 102 24.12 0.78 0.22
CA ASN A 102 22.74 0.55 -0.18
C ASN A 102 22.70 -0.68 -1.09
N ASN A 103 21.63 -1.48 -1.02
CA ASN A 103 21.41 -2.64 -1.89
C ASN A 103 20.18 -2.42 -2.76
N ALA A 104 20.39 -2.45 -4.08
CA ALA A 104 19.35 -2.33 -5.10
C ALA A 104 19.40 -3.57 -6.01
N THR A 105 18.32 -4.33 -6.06
CA THR A 105 18.19 -5.48 -6.95
C THR A 105 16.98 -5.33 -7.88
N ILE A 106 17.19 -5.41 -9.19
CA ILE A 106 16.15 -5.54 -10.21
C ILE A 106 16.27 -6.91 -10.88
N ARG A 107 15.17 -7.65 -10.97
CA ARG A 107 15.06 -8.90 -11.73
C ARG A 107 13.86 -8.83 -12.67
N GLN A 108 14.07 -8.98 -13.96
CA GLN A 108 13.02 -8.93 -14.98
C GLN A 108 13.07 -10.17 -15.89
N GLY A 109 11.90 -10.74 -16.18
CA GLY A 109 11.73 -11.80 -17.18
C GLY A 109 12.15 -13.22 -16.77
N LEU A 110 12.41 -13.48 -15.48
CA LEU A 110 12.88 -14.80 -15.00
C LEU A 110 11.82 -15.93 -15.02
N GLY A 111 10.56 -15.61 -15.37
CA GLY A 111 9.41 -16.52 -15.27
C GLY A 111 9.05 -17.32 -16.52
N GLY A 112 9.70 -17.08 -17.67
CA GLY A 112 9.40 -17.82 -18.90
C GLY A 112 9.98 -17.18 -20.15
N VAL A 113 10.31 -18.02 -21.13
CA VAL A 113 10.80 -17.63 -22.46
C VAL A 113 9.81 -16.62 -23.08
N GLY A 114 10.29 -15.42 -23.47
CA GLY A 114 9.47 -14.44 -24.20
C GLY A 114 8.87 -13.28 -23.39
N SER A 115 9.32 -13.00 -22.17
CA SER A 115 8.98 -11.74 -21.48
C SER A 115 9.47 -10.52 -22.27
N THR A 116 8.61 -9.51 -22.45
CA THR A 116 8.94 -8.29 -23.20
C THR A 116 8.51 -7.00 -22.51
N GLY A 117 9.31 -5.93 -22.61
CA GLY A 117 8.85 -4.56 -22.36
C GLY A 117 8.64 -4.17 -20.89
N ASN A 118 9.25 -4.88 -19.94
CA ASN A 118 9.20 -4.49 -18.55
C ASN A 118 10.05 -3.24 -18.28
N TYR A 119 9.54 -2.33 -17.45
CA TYR A 119 10.24 -1.17 -16.94
C TYR A 119 10.39 -1.27 -15.43
N ALA A 120 11.63 -1.17 -14.95
CA ALA A 120 11.95 -1.11 -13.53
C ALA A 120 12.87 0.09 -13.26
N SER A 121 12.52 0.90 -12.27
CA SER A 121 13.33 2.04 -11.82
C SER A 121 13.49 2.00 -10.31
N GLN A 122 14.73 2.04 -9.82
CA GLN A 122 15.04 2.16 -8.40
C GLN A 122 15.94 3.37 -8.17
N SER A 123 15.53 4.25 -7.26
CA SER A 123 16.34 5.39 -6.82
C SER A 123 16.46 5.36 -5.29
N GLN A 124 17.68 5.29 -4.77
CA GLN A 124 17.98 5.25 -3.34
C GLN A 124 18.90 6.44 -2.99
N GLY A 125 18.43 7.35 -2.14
CA GLY A 125 19.24 8.44 -1.59
C GLY A 125 19.37 8.29 -0.07
N GLY A 126 20.52 7.83 0.43
CA GLY A 126 20.64 7.51 1.86
C GLY A 126 21.68 6.44 2.23
N PHE A 127 21.50 5.79 3.39
CA PHE A 127 22.34 4.70 3.92
C PHE A 127 21.50 3.54 4.45
N SER A 128 21.95 2.28 4.26
CA SER A 128 21.28 1.04 4.68
C SER A 128 19.89 0.83 4.06
N LEU A 129 19.73 1.15 2.78
CA LEU A 129 18.49 0.94 2.05
C LEU A 129 18.48 -0.42 1.33
N ASN A 130 17.35 -1.12 1.35
CA ASN A 130 17.12 -2.35 0.56
C ASN A 130 15.92 -2.16 -0.38
N ALA A 131 16.17 -2.19 -1.69
CA ALA A 131 15.14 -2.10 -2.72
C ALA A 131 15.20 -3.33 -3.62
N SER A 132 14.07 -4.00 -3.79
CA SER A 132 13.92 -5.13 -4.71
C SER A 132 12.72 -4.95 -5.64
N ILE A 133 12.94 -5.11 -6.94
CA ILE A 133 11.89 -5.23 -7.95
C ILE A 133 12.06 -6.58 -8.63
N GLU A 134 10.99 -7.36 -8.67
CA GLU A 134 10.92 -8.61 -9.43
C GLU A 134 9.69 -8.61 -10.35
N GLN A 135 9.92 -8.69 -11.66
CA GLN A 135 8.87 -8.69 -12.69
C GLN A 135 8.99 -9.97 -13.53
N ARG A 136 8.05 -10.91 -13.39
CA ARG A 136 8.16 -12.23 -14.03
C ARG A 136 7.45 -12.34 -15.39
N SER A 137 6.59 -11.38 -15.74
CA SER A 137 5.74 -11.39 -16.96
C SER A 137 6.11 -10.21 -17.90
N SER A 138 5.24 -9.77 -18.82
CA SER A 138 5.55 -8.72 -19.82
C SER A 138 4.90 -7.36 -19.49
N TYR A 139 5.44 -6.26 -20.03
CA TYR A 139 4.90 -4.89 -19.93
C TYR A 139 4.63 -4.38 -18.51
N ASN A 140 5.27 -4.97 -17.50
CA ASN A 140 5.09 -4.53 -16.13
C ASN A 140 5.96 -3.30 -15.87
N THR A 141 5.41 -2.35 -15.13
CA THR A 141 6.09 -1.11 -14.71
C THR A 141 6.20 -1.10 -13.20
N ALA A 142 7.43 -0.97 -12.69
CA ALA A 142 7.71 -0.88 -11.27
C ALA A 142 8.67 0.28 -11.00
N THR A 143 8.28 1.18 -10.10
CA THR A 143 9.14 2.30 -9.66
C THR A 143 9.25 2.30 -8.15
N GLN A 144 10.48 2.33 -7.65
CA GLN A 144 10.78 2.48 -6.23
C GLN A 144 11.67 3.70 -6.02
N THR A 145 11.28 4.57 -5.09
CA THR A 145 12.10 5.70 -4.65
C THR A 145 12.19 5.67 -3.14
N GLN A 146 13.40 5.53 -2.61
CA GLN A 146 13.69 5.50 -1.17
C GLN A 146 14.61 6.66 -0.81
N GLY A 147 14.23 7.45 0.18
CA GLY A 147 15.08 8.46 0.81
C GLY A 147 15.37 8.11 2.27
N GLY A 148 16.55 8.47 2.78
CA GLY A 148 16.84 8.47 4.22
C GLY A 148 17.65 7.27 4.75
N ARG A 149 17.26 6.70 5.90
CA ARG A 149 18.00 5.61 6.57
C ARG A 149 17.12 4.39 6.83
N ASN A 150 17.64 3.17 6.67
CA ASN A 150 17.00 1.90 7.08
C ASN A 150 15.59 1.64 6.50
N SER A 151 15.35 1.89 5.22
CA SER A 151 14.07 1.59 4.56
C SER A 151 14.17 0.35 3.66
N SER A 152 13.08 -0.42 3.58
CA SER A 152 12.96 -1.60 2.73
C SER A 152 11.74 -1.49 1.81
N ALA A 153 11.95 -1.69 0.51
CA ALA A 153 10.93 -1.68 -0.52
C ALA A 153 11.01 -2.96 -1.33
N SER A 154 9.88 -3.65 -1.49
CA SER A 154 9.77 -4.79 -2.38
C SER A 154 8.55 -4.68 -3.28
N ILE A 155 8.76 -4.84 -4.58
CA ILE A 155 7.70 -5.00 -5.58
C ILE A 155 7.88 -6.37 -6.24
N VAL A 156 6.84 -7.20 -6.21
CA VAL A 156 6.79 -8.48 -6.90
C VAL A 156 5.56 -8.52 -7.81
N GLN A 157 5.80 -8.52 -9.12
CA GLN A 157 4.76 -8.65 -10.15
C GLN A 157 4.87 -10.05 -10.76
N SER A 158 4.16 -11.01 -10.13
CA SER A 158 4.24 -12.44 -10.40
C SER A 158 2.97 -12.92 -11.13
N GLY A 159 2.98 -12.81 -12.45
CA GLY A 159 1.87 -13.24 -13.32
C GLY A 159 1.06 -12.07 -13.86
N GLY A 160 0.74 -12.12 -15.16
CA GLY A 160 -0.04 -11.11 -15.87
C GLY A 160 0.78 -9.93 -16.42
N ASN A 161 0.24 -9.28 -17.45
CA ASN A 161 0.88 -8.15 -18.12
C ASN A 161 0.33 -6.82 -17.62
N ASP A 162 1.01 -5.73 -17.93
CA ASP A 162 0.56 -4.35 -17.69
C ASP A 162 0.35 -3.98 -16.21
N ASN A 163 0.99 -4.69 -15.28
CA ASN A 163 0.90 -4.29 -13.87
C ASN A 163 1.73 -3.02 -13.62
N LEU A 164 1.20 -2.12 -12.81
CA LEU A 164 1.86 -0.88 -12.39
C LEU A 164 2.00 -0.87 -10.86
N ALA A 165 3.22 -0.77 -10.38
CA ALA A 165 3.52 -0.60 -8.96
C ALA A 165 4.47 0.58 -8.74
N THR A 166 4.08 1.52 -7.88
CA THR A 166 4.91 2.66 -7.47
C THR A 166 5.01 2.70 -5.95
N GLN A 167 6.24 2.76 -5.45
CA GLN A 167 6.54 2.91 -4.03
C GLN A 167 7.42 4.14 -3.81
N GLN A 168 7.01 5.03 -2.93
CA GLN A 168 7.78 6.20 -2.49
C GLN A 168 7.89 6.20 -0.98
N GLN A 169 9.13 6.27 -0.46
CA GLN A 169 9.41 6.10 0.97
C GLN A 169 10.43 7.11 1.49
N SER A 170 10.24 7.55 2.72
CA SER A 170 11.26 8.23 3.55
C SER A 170 12.01 7.22 4.44
N SER A 171 12.65 7.70 5.51
CA SER A 171 13.44 6.86 6.44
C SER A 171 12.58 5.84 7.22
N TYR A 172 13.19 4.73 7.65
CA TYR A 172 12.62 3.70 8.54
C TYR A 172 11.26 3.10 8.09
N SER A 173 11.03 3.03 6.78
CA SER A 173 9.74 2.57 6.22
C SER A 173 9.87 1.21 5.52
N LEU A 174 8.87 0.35 5.68
CA LEU A 174 8.70 -0.92 4.96
C LEU A 174 7.50 -0.80 4.02
N ALA A 175 7.71 -1.02 2.72
CA ALA A 175 6.61 -1.20 1.76
C ALA A 175 6.79 -2.47 0.94
N VAL A 176 5.71 -3.24 0.86
CA VAL A 176 5.64 -4.47 0.07
C VAL A 176 4.42 -4.37 -0.85
N ALA A 177 4.63 -4.52 -2.15
CA ALA A 177 3.57 -4.63 -3.15
C ALA A 177 3.72 -5.95 -3.90
N THR A 178 2.70 -6.80 -3.85
CA THR A 178 2.62 -8.04 -4.64
C THR A 178 1.41 -7.99 -5.56
N GLN A 179 1.63 -8.17 -6.86
CA GLN A 179 0.58 -8.18 -7.88
C GLN A 179 0.64 -9.50 -8.65
N GLN A 180 -0.47 -10.23 -8.66
CA GLN A 180 -0.64 -11.51 -9.34
C GLN A 180 -1.86 -11.44 -10.25
N GLY A 181 -1.65 -11.36 -11.55
CA GLY A 181 -2.69 -11.15 -12.57
C GLY A 181 -2.41 -9.89 -13.39
N ALA A 182 -3.27 -9.53 -14.35
CA ALA A 182 -2.97 -8.46 -15.31
C ALA A 182 -3.55 -7.10 -14.89
N ARG A 183 -2.90 -6.01 -15.30
CA ARG A 183 -3.39 -4.61 -15.16
C ARG A 183 -3.68 -4.16 -13.73
N ASN A 184 -3.07 -4.80 -12.73
CA ASN A 184 -3.20 -4.34 -11.36
C ASN A 184 -2.39 -3.07 -11.14
N LYS A 185 -2.94 -2.13 -10.37
CA LYS A 185 -2.31 -0.85 -10.03
C LYS A 185 -2.13 -0.76 -8.51
N SER A 186 -0.91 -0.47 -8.07
CA SER A 186 -0.55 -0.27 -6.68
C SER A 186 0.26 1.02 -6.53
N LEU A 187 -0.21 1.93 -5.69
CA LEU A 187 0.53 3.11 -5.26
C LEU A 187 0.70 3.08 -3.74
N GLN A 188 1.94 3.12 -3.26
CA GLN A 188 2.26 3.23 -1.85
C GLN A 188 3.17 4.42 -1.63
N GLN A 189 2.72 5.39 -0.84
CA GLN A 189 3.49 6.59 -0.50
C GLN A 189 3.57 6.71 1.02
N GLN A 190 4.81 6.73 1.54
CA GLN A 190 5.13 6.86 2.95
C GLN A 190 6.02 8.07 3.15
N SER A 191 5.52 9.08 3.86
CA SER A 191 6.29 10.26 4.27
C SER A 191 6.33 10.35 5.79
N GLY A 192 7.50 10.51 6.39
CA GLY A 192 7.66 10.55 7.85
C GLY A 192 9.00 11.13 8.29
N GLU A 193 9.03 11.61 9.54
CA GLU A 193 10.24 12.11 10.18
C GLU A 193 11.21 10.97 10.57
N LEU A 194 12.50 11.29 10.69
CA LEU A 194 13.54 10.37 11.13
C LEU A 194 13.15 9.69 12.46
N GLY A 195 13.18 8.36 12.50
CA GLY A 195 12.96 7.56 13.73
C GLY A 195 11.56 6.94 13.89
N LYS A 196 10.62 7.19 12.98
CA LYS A 196 9.24 6.64 13.03
C LYS A 196 9.05 5.51 12.01
N GLN A 197 8.30 4.46 12.36
CA GLN A 197 8.12 3.28 11.51
C GLN A 197 6.81 3.31 10.73
N ALA A 198 6.87 3.10 9.41
CA ALA A 198 5.70 2.97 8.55
C ALA A 198 5.71 1.60 7.87
N MET A 199 4.60 0.86 7.91
CA MET A 199 4.43 -0.38 7.17
C MET A 199 3.25 -0.27 6.20
N ALA A 200 3.52 -0.45 4.91
CA ALA A 200 2.54 -0.45 3.84
C ALA A 200 2.60 -1.80 3.09
N THR A 201 1.51 -2.56 3.12
CA THR A 201 1.41 -3.84 2.40
C THR A 201 0.24 -3.81 1.45
N VAL A 202 0.50 -4.05 0.16
CA VAL A 202 -0.51 -4.26 -0.88
C VAL A 202 -0.34 -5.66 -1.46
N ARG A 203 -1.41 -6.44 -1.48
CA ARG A 203 -1.49 -7.71 -2.20
C ARG A 203 -2.72 -7.74 -3.10
N GLN A 204 -2.51 -7.89 -4.40
CA GLN A 204 -3.56 -7.94 -5.41
C GLN A 204 -3.47 -9.26 -6.18
N VAL A 205 -4.55 -10.03 -6.16
CA VAL A 205 -4.69 -11.30 -6.91
C VAL A 205 -5.92 -11.19 -7.81
N GLY A 206 -5.75 -11.41 -9.12
CA GLY A 206 -6.76 -11.19 -10.15
C GLY A 206 -6.39 -10.01 -11.05
N ASN A 207 -7.36 -9.47 -11.80
CA ASN A 207 -7.09 -8.48 -12.84
C ASN A 207 -7.67 -7.10 -12.51
N SER A 208 -6.99 -6.05 -12.97
CA SER A 208 -7.49 -4.68 -12.90
C SER A 208 -7.87 -4.20 -11.48
N ASN A 209 -7.25 -4.76 -10.45
CA ASN A 209 -7.40 -4.25 -9.10
C ASN A 209 -6.59 -2.96 -8.92
N GLU A 210 -7.11 -2.02 -8.15
CA GLU A 210 -6.47 -0.75 -7.83
C GLU A 210 -6.34 -0.58 -6.32
N ALA A 211 -5.12 -0.32 -5.84
CA ALA A 211 -4.80 -0.12 -4.44
C ALA A 211 -3.96 1.15 -4.28
N THR A 212 -4.41 2.07 -3.43
CA THR A 212 -3.66 3.27 -3.06
C THR A 212 -3.52 3.34 -1.54
N GLN A 213 -2.28 3.43 -1.06
CA GLN A 213 -1.94 3.65 0.34
C GLN A 213 -1.13 4.93 0.47
N LEU A 214 -1.63 5.87 1.28
CA LEU A 214 -0.95 7.10 1.63
C LEU A 214 -0.78 7.15 3.15
N GLN A 215 0.46 7.14 3.62
CA GLN A 215 0.80 7.23 5.04
C GLN A 215 1.67 8.45 5.28
N GLN A 216 1.19 9.37 6.11
CA GLN A 216 1.99 10.48 6.64
C GLN A 216 2.23 10.23 8.13
N VAL A 217 3.44 9.78 8.46
CA VAL A 217 3.80 9.36 9.80
C VAL A 217 4.23 10.55 10.63
N THR A 218 3.31 11.01 11.47
CA THR A 218 3.57 12.06 12.47
C THR A 218 3.85 11.49 13.86
N ILE A 219 3.57 10.21 14.14
CA ILE A 219 3.74 9.56 15.46
C ILE A 219 4.16 8.07 15.30
N ASP A 220 4.99 7.58 16.22
CA ASP A 220 5.61 6.25 16.45
C ASP A 220 5.46 5.14 15.39
N ARG A 221 4.24 4.67 15.05
CA ARG A 221 4.01 3.54 14.14
C ARG A 221 2.73 3.68 13.33
N THR A 222 2.77 3.37 12.03
CA THR A 222 1.58 3.27 11.17
C THR A 222 1.59 1.98 10.35
N THR A 223 0.44 1.32 10.25
CA THR A 223 0.29 0.09 9.45
C THR A 223 -0.92 0.22 8.52
N ALA A 224 -0.69 0.03 7.22
CA ALA A 224 -1.72 -0.01 6.20
C ALA A 224 -1.61 -1.33 5.43
N THR A 225 -2.68 -2.12 5.41
CA THR A 225 -2.74 -3.37 4.65
C THR A 225 -3.95 -3.36 3.72
N ILE A 226 -3.71 -3.55 2.42
CA ILE A 226 -4.73 -3.81 1.40
C ILE A 226 -4.52 -5.21 0.85
N THR A 227 -5.59 -6.01 0.88
CA THR A 227 -5.67 -7.30 0.22
C THR A 227 -6.87 -7.31 -0.72
N GLN A 228 -6.64 -7.60 -2.00
CA GLN A 228 -7.67 -7.71 -3.02
C GLN A 228 -7.56 -9.05 -3.74
N GLN A 229 -8.68 -9.78 -3.82
CA GLN A 229 -8.79 -11.03 -4.55
C GLN A 229 -10.02 -10.99 -5.47
N GLY A 230 -9.80 -11.14 -6.77
CA GLY A 230 -10.81 -11.05 -7.82
C GLY A 230 -10.51 -9.92 -8.79
N ASP A 231 -11.51 -9.44 -9.52
CA ASP A 231 -11.29 -8.47 -10.61
C ASP A 231 -11.92 -7.09 -10.29
N PHE A 232 -11.26 -6.03 -10.73
CA PHE A 232 -11.76 -4.64 -10.63
C PHE A 232 -12.06 -4.14 -9.21
N ASN A 233 -11.41 -4.68 -8.17
CA ASN A 233 -11.57 -4.13 -6.83
C ASN A 233 -10.74 -2.84 -6.66
N GLY A 234 -11.31 -1.84 -5.98
CA GLY A 234 -10.67 -0.58 -5.66
C GLY A 234 -10.54 -0.39 -4.14
N ALA A 235 -9.34 -0.10 -3.66
CA ALA A 235 -9.09 0.18 -2.25
C ALA A 235 -8.20 1.42 -2.09
N ARG A 236 -8.61 2.32 -1.19
CA ARG A 236 -7.86 3.52 -0.84
C ARG A 236 -7.74 3.65 0.67
N GLN A 237 -6.51 3.76 1.17
CA GLN A 237 -6.21 4.01 2.58
C GLN A 237 -5.41 5.31 2.71
N THR A 238 -5.81 6.18 3.62
CA THR A 238 -5.08 7.39 3.98
C THR A 238 -4.95 7.50 5.49
N GLN A 239 -3.72 7.58 5.99
CA GLN A 239 -3.40 7.64 7.43
C GLN A 239 -2.52 8.86 7.72
N LEU A 240 -2.97 9.72 8.63
CA LEU A 240 -2.22 10.86 9.16
C LEU A 240 -2.12 10.72 10.70
N GLY A 241 -0.99 10.20 11.21
CA GLY A 241 -0.78 9.90 12.64
C GLY A 241 -0.75 8.39 12.95
N ALA A 242 -0.69 8.02 14.24
CA ALA A 242 -0.60 6.62 14.68
C ALA A 242 -1.93 5.88 14.42
N ALA A 243 -1.94 5.06 13.36
CA ALA A 243 -3.15 4.40 12.91
C ALA A 243 -2.88 3.05 12.22
N GLU A 244 -3.85 2.15 12.35
CA GLU A 244 -3.91 0.85 11.70
C GLU A 244 -5.14 0.77 10.79
N ALA A 245 -4.92 0.47 9.51
CA ALA A 245 -5.97 0.32 8.52
C ALA A 245 -5.80 -1.00 7.77
N THR A 246 -6.84 -1.83 7.78
CA THR A 246 -6.90 -3.07 7.01
C THR A 246 -8.12 -3.08 6.12
N ALA A 247 -7.92 -3.25 4.81
CA ALA A 247 -8.97 -3.44 3.82
C ALA A 247 -8.77 -4.79 3.12
N THR A 248 -9.78 -5.66 3.21
CA THR A 248 -9.81 -6.96 2.53
C THR A 248 -11.03 -7.01 1.61
N GLN A 249 -10.80 -7.27 0.32
CA GLN A 249 -11.85 -7.37 -0.68
C GLN A 249 -11.74 -8.69 -1.44
N THR A 250 -12.80 -9.49 -1.43
CA THR A 250 -12.90 -10.76 -2.15
C THR A 250 -14.11 -10.71 -3.08
N GLY A 251 -13.90 -10.94 -4.38
CA GLY A 251 -14.91 -10.87 -5.43
C GLY A 251 -14.63 -9.72 -6.40
N ASN A 252 -15.67 -9.13 -6.98
CA ASN A 252 -15.49 -8.21 -8.13
C ASN A 252 -16.09 -6.82 -7.89
N TYR A 253 -15.45 -5.78 -8.40
CA TYR A 253 -15.96 -4.40 -8.34
C TYR A 253 -16.23 -3.87 -6.93
N ASN A 254 -15.58 -4.40 -5.90
CA ASN A 254 -15.73 -3.86 -4.55
C ASN A 254 -14.93 -2.57 -4.39
N THR A 255 -15.46 -1.60 -3.64
CA THR A 255 -14.82 -0.32 -3.35
C THR A 255 -14.68 -0.14 -1.84
N ALA A 256 -13.45 0.10 -1.37
CA ALA A 256 -13.12 0.32 0.03
C ALA A 256 -12.35 1.63 0.20
N THR A 257 -12.83 2.52 1.07
CA THR A 257 -12.12 3.76 1.44
C THR A 257 -11.97 3.84 2.95
N GLN A 258 -10.74 4.01 3.43
CA GLN A 258 -10.45 4.23 4.85
C GLN A 258 -9.61 5.49 5.00
N GLN A 259 -10.06 6.40 5.86
CA GLN A 259 -9.39 7.65 6.17
C GLN A 259 -9.26 7.82 7.68
N GLN A 260 -8.02 7.96 8.16
CA GLN A 260 -7.69 8.19 9.56
C GLN A 260 -6.83 9.46 9.65
N SER A 261 -7.31 10.50 10.32
CA SER A 261 -6.68 11.82 10.36
C SER A 261 -6.58 12.36 11.78
N THR A 262 -5.43 12.95 12.14
CA THR A 262 -5.22 13.70 13.40
C THR A 262 -5.54 12.89 14.66
N VAL A 263 -4.98 11.69 14.73
CA VAL A 263 -5.15 10.77 15.86
C VAL A 263 -4.03 11.02 16.87
N TYR A 264 -4.36 11.53 18.06
CA TYR A 264 -3.41 11.72 19.16
C TYR A 264 -3.13 10.43 19.95
N GLY A 265 -3.92 9.37 19.72
CA GLY A 265 -3.71 8.02 20.25
C GLY A 265 -3.63 6.93 19.16
N SER A 266 -4.42 5.86 19.26
CA SER A 266 -4.44 4.73 18.31
C SER A 266 -5.81 4.57 17.65
N ALA A 267 -5.86 4.58 16.32
CA ALA A 267 -7.09 4.33 15.56
C ALA A 267 -6.98 3.04 14.75
N THR A 268 -8.02 2.20 14.81
CA THR A 268 -8.11 0.96 14.03
C THR A 268 -9.32 1.00 13.12
N ALA A 269 -9.08 0.87 11.81
CA ALA A 269 -10.10 0.74 10.78
C ALA A 269 -9.97 -0.61 10.09
N THR A 270 -11.00 -1.44 10.19
CA THR A 270 -11.06 -2.76 9.54
C THR A 270 -12.26 -2.83 8.61
N LEU A 271 -12.01 -3.16 7.35
CA LEU A 271 -13.03 -3.27 6.32
C LEU A 271 -12.87 -4.61 5.59
N THR A 272 -13.94 -5.40 5.57
CA THR A 272 -14.00 -6.67 4.84
C THR A 272 -15.21 -6.70 3.90
N GLN A 273 -14.97 -6.95 2.62
CA GLN A 273 -16.01 -7.06 1.59
C GLN A 273 -15.90 -8.40 0.88
N THR A 274 -16.98 -9.16 0.85
CA THR A 274 -17.09 -10.42 0.11
C THR A 274 -18.30 -10.36 -0.84
N GLY A 275 -18.06 -10.57 -2.13
CA GLY A 275 -19.09 -10.57 -3.18
C GLY A 275 -18.81 -9.50 -4.23
N SER A 276 -19.87 -8.94 -4.84
CA SER A 276 -19.71 -7.98 -5.94
C SER A 276 -20.31 -6.61 -5.66
N ARG A 277 -19.63 -5.55 -6.12
CA ARG A 277 -20.12 -4.16 -6.05
C ARG A 277 -20.45 -3.67 -4.64
N ASN A 278 -19.78 -4.19 -3.62
CA ASN A 278 -19.93 -3.65 -2.28
C ASN A 278 -19.11 -2.36 -2.15
N THR A 279 -19.66 -1.38 -1.44
CA THR A 279 -19.01 -0.10 -1.16
C THR A 279 -18.94 0.11 0.35
N ALA A 280 -17.75 0.38 0.87
CA ALA A 280 -17.56 0.70 2.27
C ALA A 280 -16.61 1.88 2.45
N THR A 281 -17.02 2.81 3.32
CA THR A 281 -16.26 4.01 3.67
C THR A 281 -16.15 4.11 5.18
N GLN A 282 -14.93 4.24 5.68
CA GLN A 282 -14.65 4.48 7.10
C GLN A 282 -13.84 5.77 7.24
N THR A 283 -14.29 6.65 8.11
CA THR A 283 -13.62 7.92 8.41
C THR A 283 -13.49 8.08 9.92
N GLN A 284 -12.25 8.25 10.39
CA GLN A 284 -11.90 8.52 11.77
C GLN A 284 -11.09 9.82 11.81
N ASP A 285 -11.65 10.90 12.35
CA ASP A 285 -11.04 12.23 12.33
C ASP A 285 -10.97 12.87 13.73
N GLN A 286 -9.82 13.44 14.08
CA GLN A 286 -9.57 14.11 15.36
C GLN A 286 -9.83 13.23 16.59
N LEU A 287 -9.31 12.00 16.60
CA LEU A 287 -9.44 11.09 17.76
C LEU A 287 -8.39 11.42 18.84
N TYR A 288 -8.83 11.60 20.08
CA TYR A 288 -7.95 11.99 21.20
C TYR A 288 -7.28 10.80 21.91
N TYR A 289 -7.81 9.57 21.75
CA TYR A 289 -7.26 8.35 22.38
C TYR A 289 -7.42 7.12 21.47
N SER A 290 -8.41 6.25 21.71
CA SER A 290 -8.69 5.09 20.87
C SER A 290 -9.99 5.21 20.10
N GLY A 291 -10.02 4.64 18.90
CA GLY A 291 -11.25 4.50 18.10
C GLY A 291 -11.19 3.29 17.20
N THR A 292 -12.24 2.48 17.21
CA THR A 292 -12.36 1.29 16.35
C THR A 292 -13.55 1.46 15.41
N ALA A 293 -13.31 1.27 14.11
CA ALA A 293 -14.34 1.18 13.08
C ALA A 293 -14.22 -0.16 12.36
N THR A 294 -15.27 -0.97 12.38
CA THR A 294 -15.33 -2.26 11.68
C THR A 294 -16.53 -2.30 10.74
N ALA A 295 -16.30 -2.61 9.46
CA ALA A 295 -17.33 -2.81 8.46
C ALA A 295 -17.14 -4.16 7.76
N THR A 296 -18.16 -5.02 7.83
CA THR A 296 -18.18 -6.32 7.14
C THR A 296 -19.39 -6.38 6.22
N GLN A 297 -19.16 -6.62 4.93
CA GLN A 297 -20.21 -6.73 3.91
C GLN A 297 -20.08 -8.07 3.19
N THR A 298 -21.12 -8.90 3.25
CA THR A 298 -21.22 -10.17 2.55
C THR A 298 -22.44 -10.18 1.64
N GLY A 299 -22.23 -10.37 0.34
CA GLY A 299 -23.26 -10.36 -0.70
C GLY A 299 -22.99 -9.29 -1.75
N ASN A 300 -24.02 -8.73 -2.39
CA ASN A 300 -23.83 -7.81 -3.51
C ASN A 300 -24.50 -6.46 -3.31
N ASN A 301 -23.85 -5.41 -3.81
CA ASN A 301 -24.36 -4.03 -3.81
C ASN A 301 -24.66 -3.49 -2.40
N ASN A 302 -23.96 -3.96 -1.37
CA ASN A 302 -24.11 -3.42 -0.02
C ASN A 302 -23.33 -2.11 0.11
N THR A 303 -23.85 -1.16 0.89
CA THR A 303 -23.22 0.13 1.18
C THR A 303 -23.10 0.33 2.68
N ALA A 304 -21.89 0.58 3.18
CA ALA A 304 -21.59 0.80 4.59
C ALA A 304 -20.77 2.09 4.76
N THR A 305 -21.25 3.02 5.58
CA THR A 305 -20.55 4.28 5.89
C THR A 305 -20.41 4.42 7.39
N GLN A 306 -19.19 4.57 7.88
CA GLN A 306 -18.89 4.81 9.30
C GLN A 306 -18.06 6.07 9.46
N THR A 307 -18.54 7.00 10.29
CA THR A 307 -17.86 8.26 10.60
C THR A 307 -17.73 8.42 12.12
N GLN A 308 -16.49 8.60 12.59
CA GLN A 308 -16.16 8.91 13.99
C GLN A 308 -15.35 10.23 14.01
N THR A 309 -15.83 11.25 14.73
CA THR A 309 -15.20 12.58 14.70
C THR A 309 -15.13 13.23 16.07
N ARG A 310 -13.94 13.73 16.47
CA ARG A 310 -13.70 14.44 17.74
C ARG A 310 -14.07 13.64 18.99
N THR A 311 -13.81 12.33 18.96
CA THR A 311 -14.19 11.42 20.04
C THR A 311 -12.99 10.72 20.69
N ALA A 312 -13.28 10.02 21.79
CA ALA A 312 -12.36 9.17 22.53
C ALA A 312 -13.08 7.88 22.92
N PHE A 313 -12.41 6.73 22.81
CA PHE A 313 -12.93 5.42 23.21
C PHE A 313 -14.25 5.03 22.51
N VAL A 314 -14.31 5.18 21.19
CA VAL A 314 -15.51 4.86 20.39
C VAL A 314 -15.37 3.55 19.62
N SER A 315 -16.50 2.85 19.45
CA SER A 315 -16.59 1.62 18.65
C SER A 315 -17.80 1.68 17.73
N ALA A 316 -17.56 1.59 16.42
CA ALA A 316 -18.58 1.50 15.38
C ALA A 316 -18.44 0.16 14.65
N SER A 317 -19.54 -0.59 14.55
CA SER A 317 -19.61 -1.86 13.83
C SER A 317 -20.81 -1.89 12.89
N ILE A 318 -20.54 -2.18 11.60
CA ILE A 318 -21.57 -2.49 10.60
C ILE A 318 -21.33 -3.92 10.11
N THR A 319 -22.35 -4.76 10.18
CA THR A 319 -22.38 -6.07 9.53
C THR A 319 -23.57 -6.17 8.58
N GLN A 320 -23.32 -6.40 7.30
CA GLN A 320 -24.33 -6.54 6.27
C GLN A 320 -24.22 -7.92 5.61
N GLN A 321 -25.26 -8.73 5.71
CA GLN A 321 -25.38 -10.03 5.06
C GLN A 321 -26.59 -10.04 4.14
N GLY A 322 -26.36 -10.22 2.83
CA GLY A 322 -27.39 -10.21 1.79
C GLY A 322 -27.12 -9.14 0.75
N ASN A 323 -28.14 -8.66 0.04
CA ASN A 323 -27.94 -7.76 -1.10
C ASN A 323 -28.62 -6.40 -0.92
N ARG A 324 -27.99 -5.34 -1.44
CA ARG A 324 -28.53 -3.98 -1.46
C ARG A 324 -28.83 -3.40 -0.07
N ASN A 325 -28.13 -3.86 0.96
CA ASN A 325 -28.26 -3.30 2.30
C ASN A 325 -27.49 -1.98 2.38
N THR A 326 -28.01 -1.01 3.12
CA THR A 326 -27.41 0.31 3.33
C THR A 326 -27.37 0.61 4.83
N ALA A 327 -26.17 0.90 5.34
CA ALA A 327 -25.94 1.19 6.74
C ALA A 327 -25.07 2.45 6.88
N THR A 328 -25.51 3.39 7.71
CA THR A 328 -24.76 4.61 8.03
C THR A 328 -24.64 4.74 9.54
N GLN A 329 -23.41 4.87 10.04
CA GLN A 329 -23.13 5.16 11.44
C GLN A 329 -22.35 6.47 11.57
N THR A 330 -22.76 7.32 12.50
CA THR A 330 -22.06 8.56 12.85
C THR A 330 -21.95 8.68 14.37
N GLN A 331 -20.73 8.81 14.88
CA GLN A 331 -20.44 8.99 16.30
C GLN A 331 -19.62 10.26 16.53
N GLU A 332 -20.21 11.21 17.23
CA GLU A 332 -19.58 12.47 17.69
C GLU A 332 -19.46 12.52 19.23
N SER A 333 -19.83 11.44 19.93
CA SER A 333 -19.76 11.30 21.40
C SER A 333 -18.67 10.33 21.85
N GLY A 334 -17.97 10.63 22.95
CA GLY A 334 -16.97 9.73 23.54
C GLY A 334 -17.58 8.49 24.21
N PHE A 335 -16.79 7.44 24.43
CA PHE A 335 -17.21 6.20 25.12
C PHE A 335 -18.46 5.51 24.52
N SER A 336 -18.78 5.79 23.25
CA SER A 336 -20.04 5.38 22.65
C SER A 336 -19.87 4.17 21.74
N GLN A 337 -20.86 3.29 21.75
CA GLN A 337 -20.90 2.08 20.92
C GLN A 337 -22.09 2.15 19.95
N ALA A 338 -21.80 1.95 18.67
CA ALA A 338 -22.78 1.90 17.61
C ALA A 338 -22.67 0.58 16.84
N ILE A 339 -23.76 -0.20 16.82
CA ILE A 339 -23.81 -1.48 16.12
C ILE A 339 -25.02 -1.51 15.19
N ILE A 340 -24.78 -1.80 13.92
CA ILE A 340 -25.79 -2.09 12.91
C ILE A 340 -25.55 -3.50 12.36
N GLU A 341 -26.57 -4.35 12.45
CA GLU A 341 -26.61 -5.69 11.86
C GLU A 341 -27.79 -5.78 10.89
N GLN A 342 -27.50 -6.06 9.63
CA GLN A 342 -28.50 -6.20 8.58
C GLN A 342 -28.37 -7.55 7.91
N LYS A 343 -29.33 -8.44 8.15
CA LYS A 343 -29.46 -9.72 7.46
C LYS A 343 -30.72 -9.69 6.59
N GLY A 344 -30.56 -10.02 5.31
CA GLY A 344 -31.62 -9.91 4.32
C GLY A 344 -31.27 -8.96 3.18
N ASN A 345 -32.28 -8.49 2.46
CA ASN A 345 -32.09 -7.63 1.29
C ASN A 345 -32.73 -6.26 1.48
N ARG A 346 -32.13 -5.23 0.88
CA ARG A 346 -32.69 -3.85 0.83
C ARG A 346 -32.97 -3.24 2.22
N ASN A 347 -32.26 -3.68 3.24
CA ASN A 347 -32.38 -3.10 4.57
C ASN A 347 -31.66 -1.74 4.64
N VAL A 348 -32.23 -0.78 5.34
CA VAL A 348 -31.69 0.57 5.55
C VAL A 348 -31.62 0.84 7.05
N ALA A 349 -30.41 1.13 7.54
CA ALA A 349 -30.17 1.45 8.94
C ALA A 349 -29.34 2.73 9.05
N VAL A 350 -29.79 3.66 9.89
CA VAL A 350 -29.09 4.91 10.19
C VAL A 350 -28.97 5.05 11.69
N GLN A 351 -27.73 5.20 12.17
CA GLN A 351 -27.46 5.40 13.59
C GLN A 351 -26.59 6.64 13.79
N GLU A 352 -27.08 7.58 14.58
CA GLU A 352 -26.43 8.86 14.86
C GLU A 352 -26.36 9.08 16.38
N GLN A 353 -25.14 9.16 16.92
CA GLN A 353 -24.87 9.47 18.33
C GLN A 353 -24.14 10.80 18.40
N ARG A 354 -24.81 11.84 18.88
CA ARG A 354 -24.23 13.19 19.00
C ARG A 354 -24.32 13.67 20.44
N LEU A 355 -23.24 14.32 20.90
CA LEU A 355 -23.14 14.93 22.23
C LEU A 355 -23.19 13.92 23.38
N GLY A 356 -22.59 14.27 24.52
CA GLY A 356 -22.52 13.38 25.69
C GLY A 356 -21.46 12.28 25.59
N SER A 357 -21.53 11.31 26.50
CA SER A 357 -20.65 10.15 26.56
C SER A 357 -21.46 8.87 26.85
N SER A 358 -20.90 7.70 26.58
CA SER A 358 -21.48 6.40 26.99
C SER A 358 -22.83 6.06 26.34
N ASN A 359 -23.07 6.49 25.10
CA ASN A 359 -24.26 6.10 24.37
C ASN A 359 -24.11 4.69 23.77
N TYR A 360 -25.13 3.86 23.93
CA TYR A 360 -25.26 2.57 23.28
C TYR A 360 -26.42 2.62 22.28
N GLY A 361 -26.14 2.27 21.03
CA GLY A 361 -27.20 2.06 20.06
C GLY A 361 -26.98 0.78 19.27
N TYR A 362 -28.05 0.04 19.08
CA TYR A 362 -28.07 -1.26 18.42
C TYR A 362 -29.27 -1.34 17.48
N ILE A 363 -29.01 -1.57 16.19
CA ILE A 363 -30.02 -1.85 15.18
C ILE A 363 -29.77 -3.26 14.64
N SER A 364 -30.77 -4.13 14.75
CA SER A 364 -30.80 -5.45 14.12
C SER A 364 -32.01 -5.56 13.20
N GLN A 365 -31.74 -5.81 11.93
CA GLN A 365 -32.73 -6.05 10.89
C GLN A 365 -32.47 -7.44 10.32
N ASP A 366 -33.15 -8.45 10.84
CA ASP A 366 -33.02 -9.85 10.38
C ASP A 366 -34.31 -10.29 9.71
N SER A 367 -34.42 -10.03 8.41
CA SER A 367 -35.64 -10.33 7.64
C SER A 367 -35.30 -10.86 6.27
N GLU A 368 -35.84 -12.03 5.94
CA GLU A 368 -35.71 -12.64 4.61
C GLU A 368 -36.52 -11.89 3.54
N SER A 369 -37.67 -11.33 3.92
CA SER A 369 -38.51 -10.47 3.07
C SER A 369 -37.83 -9.14 2.71
N GLY A 370 -36.93 -8.64 3.57
CA GLY A 370 -36.16 -7.41 3.35
C GLY A 370 -36.96 -6.13 3.53
N GLY A 371 -36.40 -5.01 3.08
CA GLY A 371 -37.10 -3.70 3.03
C GLY A 371 -37.19 -2.96 4.37
N ASN A 372 -36.49 -3.42 5.41
CA ASN A 372 -36.58 -2.82 6.72
C ASN A 372 -35.88 -1.45 6.77
N TYR A 373 -36.49 -0.49 7.45
CA TYR A 373 -35.95 0.82 7.74
C TYR A 373 -35.86 1.03 9.26
N ALA A 374 -34.67 1.38 9.75
CA ALA A 374 -34.46 1.76 11.14
C ALA A 374 -33.59 3.02 11.22
N ARG A 375 -34.05 4.00 12.00
CA ARG A 375 -33.26 5.17 12.35
C ARG A 375 -33.16 5.31 13.86
N GLN A 376 -31.96 5.53 14.37
CA GLN A 376 -31.71 5.85 15.78
C GLN A 376 -30.89 7.13 15.87
N ARG A 377 -31.38 8.12 16.63
CA ARG A 377 -30.66 9.35 16.94
C ARG A 377 -30.64 9.58 18.45
N GLN A 378 -29.45 9.59 19.03
CA GLN A 378 -29.22 9.81 20.46
C GLN A 378 -28.51 11.15 20.67
N LEU A 379 -29.13 12.05 21.45
CA LEU A 379 -28.66 13.41 21.73
C LEU A 379 -28.51 13.61 23.25
N GLY A 380 -27.31 13.38 23.79
CA GLY A 380 -27.01 13.43 25.24
C GLY A 380 -26.21 12.21 25.70
N GLY A 381 -25.96 12.03 26.99
CA GLY A 381 -25.10 10.95 27.53
C GLY A 381 -25.86 9.75 28.11
N GLY A 382 -25.26 8.57 28.12
CA GLY A 382 -25.82 7.38 28.77
C GLY A 382 -27.07 6.80 28.12
N ASN A 383 -27.40 7.21 26.89
CA ASN A 383 -28.61 6.75 26.22
C ASN A 383 -28.42 5.35 25.65
N ASP A 384 -29.46 4.52 25.76
CA ASP A 384 -29.53 3.15 25.25
C ASP A 384 -30.71 3.01 24.27
N ALA A 385 -30.44 2.82 22.99
CA ALA A 385 -31.44 2.63 21.94
C ALA A 385 -31.26 1.27 21.27
N ARG A 386 -32.30 0.44 21.30
CA ARG A 386 -32.30 -0.87 20.63
C ARG A 386 -33.46 -0.97 19.65
N THR A 387 -33.20 -1.47 18.45
CA THR A 387 -34.22 -1.76 17.44
C THR A 387 -34.03 -3.17 16.91
N TYR A 388 -35.08 -3.98 16.96
CA TYR A 388 -35.14 -5.33 16.42
C TYR A 388 -36.29 -5.40 15.41
N GLN A 389 -35.99 -5.77 14.16
CA GLN A 389 -36.98 -5.94 13.09
C GLN A 389 -36.77 -7.34 12.47
N THR A 390 -37.70 -8.27 12.75
CA THR A 390 -37.58 -9.69 12.34
C THR A 390 -38.45 -10.04 11.12
N THR A 391 -39.44 -9.21 10.80
CA THR A 391 -40.22 -9.27 9.54
C THR A 391 -39.78 -8.19 8.55
N GLY A 392 -40.29 -8.24 7.31
CA GLY A 392 -39.98 -7.27 6.25
C GLY A 392 -40.82 -5.99 6.32
N ASP A 393 -40.39 -4.98 5.56
CA ASP A 393 -41.05 -3.68 5.42
C ASP A 393 -41.33 -2.94 6.75
N ASN A 394 -40.58 -3.28 7.80
CA ASN A 394 -40.69 -2.63 9.09
C ASN A 394 -40.06 -1.24 9.06
N ARG A 395 -40.70 -0.27 9.74
CA ARG A 395 -40.17 1.09 9.89
C ARG A 395 -40.09 1.47 11.36
N SER A 396 -38.90 1.85 11.80
CA SER A 396 -38.60 2.32 13.15
C SER A 396 -37.82 3.63 13.11
N ASP A 397 -38.14 4.54 14.02
CA ASP A 397 -37.45 5.81 14.22
C ASP A 397 -37.41 6.14 15.73
N ILE A 398 -36.21 6.10 16.31
CA ILE A 398 -35.97 6.41 17.72
C ILE A 398 -35.21 7.74 17.81
N LEU A 399 -35.76 8.68 18.58
CA LEU A 399 -35.10 9.91 18.98
C LEU A 399 -35.00 9.99 20.51
N GLN A 400 -33.80 9.94 21.05
CA GLN A 400 -33.53 10.16 22.47
C GLN A 400 -32.85 11.52 22.66
N ARG A 401 -33.39 12.33 23.59
CA ARG A 401 -32.84 13.63 23.98
C ARG A 401 -32.67 13.65 25.50
N GLY A 402 -31.51 14.10 25.98
CA GLY A 402 -31.18 14.11 27.40
C GLY A 402 -30.29 12.93 27.80
N ASN A 403 -30.22 12.64 29.09
CA ASN A 403 -29.32 11.62 29.63
C ASN A 403 -30.08 10.37 30.11
N ASP A 404 -29.42 9.22 30.08
CA ASP A 404 -29.88 7.94 30.66
C ASP A 404 -31.24 7.43 30.13
N ASN A 405 -31.59 7.80 28.88
CA ASN A 405 -32.82 7.31 28.27
C ASN A 405 -32.64 5.87 27.78
N GLN A 406 -33.68 5.04 27.95
CA GLN A 406 -33.74 3.70 27.37
C GLN A 406 -34.92 3.60 26.40
N ALA A 407 -34.68 3.09 25.20
CA ALA A 407 -35.72 2.86 24.19
C ALA A 407 -35.46 1.52 23.51
N THR A 408 -36.46 0.65 23.51
CA THR A 408 -36.43 -0.61 22.77
C THR A 408 -37.63 -0.68 21.85
N VAL A 409 -37.39 -0.84 20.55
CA VAL A 409 -38.41 -1.12 19.54
C VAL A 409 -38.22 -2.54 19.05
N ARG A 410 -39.28 -3.33 19.10
CA ARG A 410 -39.33 -4.68 18.53
C ARG A 410 -40.53 -4.76 17.59
N GLN A 411 -40.28 -5.10 16.34
CA GLN A 411 -41.30 -5.32 15.32
C GLN A 411 -41.11 -6.75 14.83
N ASP A 412 -42.08 -7.60 15.20
CA ASP A 412 -42.14 -9.01 14.86
C ASP A 412 -43.21 -9.24 13.79
#